data_AF-A0A845H1R1-F1
#
_entry.id   AF-A0A845H1R1-F1
#
_cell.length_a   1.000
_cell.length_b   1.000
_cell.length_c   1.000
_cell.angle_alpha   90.00
_cell.angle_beta   90.00
_cell.angle_gamma   90.00
#
_symmetry.space_group_name_H-M   'P 1'
#
loop_
_entity.id
_entity.type
_entity.pdbx_description
1 polymer ?
#
loop_
_entity_poly.entity_id
_entity_poly.type
_entity_poly.pdbx_seq_one_letter_code
_entity_poly.pdbx_strand_id
1 'polypeptide(L)'
;MTDARPAAPAQGGAQLPAAFVDWWFAPWQIAPARPPHAAMDGVMAMRDGYRLWCAQLQLMPGLPPSFDPEWAAAAGTDPAALAPAARLFGGLLAARAQDGPALATLPAQDRDWCLRVAATQPLACYGREHYAAGDTLALRGQCELACHLEAAFPGLWPRLRLGLDTADAARIGQLLAAMPAPLGAATAARVRRCWLLCSMRASQTCVPG
;
A
#
# COMPACT_ATOMS: atom_id res chain seq x y z
N MET A 1 41.90 16.53 8.89
CA MET A 1 40.55 16.20 9.39
C MET A 1 39.72 15.82 8.18
N THR A 2 39.69 14.53 7.86
CA THR A 2 38.97 13.99 6.70
C THR A 2 37.84 13.15 7.27
N ASP A 3 36.62 13.68 7.20
CA ASP A 3 35.41 13.01 7.65
C ASP A 3 35.15 11.79 6.76
N ALA A 4 35.49 10.61 7.27
CA ALA A 4 35.14 9.34 6.65
C ALA A 4 33.66 9.05 6.95
N ARG A 5 32.80 9.39 6.00
CA ARG A 5 31.38 9.03 6.01
C ARG A 5 31.29 7.49 5.94
N PRO A 6 30.68 6.80 6.91
CA PRO A 6 30.58 5.35 6.86
C PRO A 6 29.70 4.93 5.68
N ALA A 7 30.23 4.03 4.86
CA ALA A 7 29.48 3.38 3.80
C ALA A 7 28.30 2.61 4.41
N ALA A 8 27.10 2.84 3.86
CA ALA A 8 25.92 2.08 4.25
C ALA A 8 26.17 0.58 3.99
N PRO A 9 25.73 -0.32 4.88
CA PRO A 9 25.87 -1.76 4.66
C PRO A 9 25.11 -2.15 3.39
N ALA A 10 25.79 -2.85 2.49
CA ALA A 10 25.18 -3.52 1.35
C ALA A 10 24.09 -4.47 1.87
N GLN A 11 22.83 -4.16 1.55
CA GLN A 11 21.68 -4.96 1.94
C GLN A 11 21.76 -6.30 1.20
N GLY A 12 21.77 -7.41 1.94
CA GLY A 12 21.63 -8.75 1.38
C GLY A 12 20.36 -8.80 0.53
N GLY A 13 20.53 -8.98 -0.78
CA GLY A 13 19.44 -8.87 -1.75
C GLY A 13 18.39 -9.96 -1.52
N ALA A 14 17.31 -9.62 -0.81
CA ALA A 14 16.15 -10.49 -0.79
C ALA A 14 15.59 -10.54 -2.22
N GLN A 15 15.61 -11.73 -2.81
CA GLN A 15 15.12 -11.96 -4.15
C GLN A 15 13.60 -11.80 -4.18
N LEU A 16 13.09 -10.99 -5.09
CA LEU A 16 11.65 -10.84 -5.30
C LEU A 16 11.04 -12.15 -5.83
N PRO A 17 9.84 -12.56 -5.37
CA PRO A 17 9.14 -13.70 -5.93
C PRO A 17 8.87 -13.52 -7.43
N ALA A 18 9.03 -14.57 -8.23
CA ALA A 18 8.82 -14.51 -9.68
C ALA A 18 7.42 -13.98 -10.05
N ALA A 19 6.37 -14.47 -9.39
CA ALA A 19 5.00 -14.01 -9.60
C ALA A 19 4.81 -12.51 -9.30
N PHE A 20 5.55 -11.95 -8.34
CA PHE A 20 5.52 -10.51 -8.07
C PHE A 20 6.19 -9.73 -9.20
N VAL A 21 7.31 -10.23 -9.74
CA VAL A 21 8.00 -9.61 -10.87
C VAL A 21 7.10 -9.63 -12.11
N ASP A 22 6.45 -10.75 -12.40
CA ASP A 22 5.51 -10.85 -13.52
C ASP A 22 4.35 -9.86 -13.35
N TRP A 23 3.76 -9.79 -12.16
CA TRP A 23 2.73 -8.81 -11.83
C TRP A 23 3.23 -7.37 -11.96
N TRP A 24 4.45 -7.05 -11.53
CA TRP A 24 5.00 -5.69 -11.59
C TRP A 24 5.03 -5.14 -13.02
N PHE A 25 5.29 -5.99 -14.01
CA PHE A 25 5.35 -5.64 -15.43
C PHE A 25 4.02 -5.81 -16.18
N ALA A 26 3.01 -6.41 -15.54
CA ALA A 26 1.67 -6.55 -16.09
C ALA A 26 0.58 -6.42 -15.00
N PRO A 27 0.55 -5.31 -14.23
CA PRO A 27 -0.27 -5.21 -13.02
C PRO A 27 -1.78 -5.23 -13.30
N TRP A 28 -2.17 -4.91 -14.54
CA TRP A 28 -3.54 -4.97 -15.03
C TRP A 28 -4.06 -6.38 -15.29
N GLN A 29 -3.23 -7.43 -15.27
CA GLN A 29 -3.70 -8.81 -15.49
C GLN A 29 -4.77 -9.23 -14.48
N ILE A 30 -4.69 -8.68 -13.28
CA ILE A 30 -5.60 -8.93 -12.16
C ILE A 30 -6.41 -7.69 -11.77
N ALA A 31 -6.26 -6.58 -12.49
CA ALA A 31 -7.09 -5.39 -12.27
C ALA A 31 -8.50 -5.61 -12.84
N PRO A 32 -9.55 -5.12 -12.16
CA PRO A 32 -10.92 -5.25 -12.64
C PRO A 32 -11.15 -4.48 -13.95
N ALA A 33 -10.44 -3.36 -14.13
CA ALA A 33 -10.46 -2.56 -15.35
C ALA A 33 -9.06 -2.52 -15.97
N ARG A 34 -8.96 -2.96 -17.23
CA ARG A 34 -7.69 -2.95 -17.97
C ARG A 34 -7.47 -1.56 -18.62
N PRO A 35 -6.27 -0.96 -18.50
CA PRO A 35 -5.96 0.25 -19.22
C PRO A 35 -5.94 -0.03 -20.74
N PRO A 36 -6.14 0.98 -21.60
CA PRO A 36 -6.11 0.79 -23.06
C PRO A 36 -4.83 0.11 -23.55
N HIS A 37 -3.70 0.39 -22.88
CA HIS A 37 -2.38 -0.18 -23.18
C HIS A 37 -2.25 -1.69 -22.89
N ALA A 38 -3.23 -2.29 -22.21
CA ALA A 38 -3.26 -3.72 -21.90
C ALA A 38 -3.84 -4.60 -23.01
N ALA A 39 -4.41 -4.00 -24.07
CA ALA A 39 -5.02 -4.73 -25.19
C ALA A 39 -4.00 -5.28 -26.21
N MET A 40 -2.70 -5.22 -25.90
CA MET A 40 -1.63 -5.60 -26.81
C MET A 40 -1.24 -7.07 -26.63
N ASP A 41 -1.41 -7.89 -27.67
CA ASP A 41 -1.09 -9.31 -27.64
C ASP A 41 0.40 -9.60 -27.92
N GLY A 42 0.97 -10.53 -27.15
CA GLY A 42 2.36 -10.97 -27.28
C GLY A 42 3.35 -10.24 -26.35
N VAL A 43 4.45 -10.92 -26.01
CA VAL A 43 5.41 -10.48 -24.96
C VAL A 43 6.01 -9.10 -25.24
N MET A 44 6.38 -8.81 -26.49
CA MET A 44 6.94 -7.50 -26.85
C MET A 44 5.90 -6.39 -26.76
N ALA A 45 4.67 -6.66 -27.22
CA ALA A 45 3.59 -5.69 -27.22
C ALA A 45 3.14 -5.36 -25.78
N MET A 46 3.07 -6.36 -24.90
CA MET A 46 2.82 -6.15 -23.46
C MET A 46 3.89 -5.25 -22.81
N ARG A 47 5.18 -5.48 -23.14
CA ARG A 47 6.29 -4.67 -22.61
C ARG A 47 6.20 -3.22 -23.07
N ASP A 48 5.83 -2.99 -24.32
CA ASP A 48 5.70 -1.64 -24.87
C ASP A 48 4.46 -0.93 -24.31
N GLY A 49 3.33 -1.63 -24.21
CA GLY A 49 2.13 -1.13 -23.51
C GLY A 49 2.42 -0.74 -22.06
N TYR A 50 3.24 -1.52 -21.36
CA TYR A 50 3.71 -1.20 -20.02
C TYR A 50 4.57 0.06 -19.94
N ARG A 51 5.51 0.22 -20.87
CA ARG A 51 6.36 1.42 -20.94
C ARG A 51 5.53 2.66 -21.26
N LEU A 52 4.55 2.56 -22.15
CA LEU A 52 3.61 3.64 -22.48
C LEU A 52 2.75 4.02 -21.26
N TRP A 53 2.20 3.03 -20.56
CA TRP A 53 1.45 3.26 -19.32
C TRP A 53 2.31 3.95 -18.24
N CYS A 54 3.54 3.48 -18.05
CA CYS A 54 4.48 4.12 -17.12
C CYS A 54 4.77 5.56 -17.53
N ALA A 55 5.04 5.82 -18.82
CA ALA A 55 5.31 7.16 -19.32
C ALA A 55 4.12 8.12 -19.10
N GLN A 56 2.89 7.66 -19.35
CA GLN A 56 1.68 8.45 -19.10
C GLN A 56 1.53 8.86 -17.64
N LEU A 57 1.93 7.99 -16.71
CA LEU A 57 1.88 8.24 -15.27
C LEU A 57 3.18 8.81 -14.69
N GLN A 58 4.16 9.16 -15.53
CA GLN A 58 5.49 9.61 -15.11
C GLN A 58 6.21 8.65 -14.16
N LEU A 59 5.98 7.34 -14.34
CA LEU A 59 6.59 6.27 -13.57
C LEU A 59 7.84 5.73 -14.26
N MET A 60 8.78 5.24 -13.45
CA MET A 60 9.87 4.43 -13.97
C MET A 60 9.36 3.03 -14.34
N PRO A 61 9.66 2.53 -15.57
CA PRO A 61 9.25 1.20 -15.99
C PRO A 61 10.07 0.09 -15.32
N GLY A 62 11.32 0.35 -14.92
CA GLY A 62 12.11 -0.62 -14.15
C GLY A 62 11.64 -0.76 -12.71
N LEU A 63 12.19 -1.76 -12.00
CA LEU A 63 12.20 -1.72 -10.54
C LEU A 63 13.01 -0.49 -10.08
N PRO A 64 12.63 0.16 -8.97
CA PRO A 64 13.41 1.27 -8.42
C PRO A 64 14.82 0.82 -8.04
N PRO A 65 15.84 1.71 -8.14
CA PRO A 65 17.22 1.38 -7.80
C PRO A 65 17.41 1.08 -6.31
N SER A 66 16.47 1.55 -5.47
CA SER A 66 16.41 1.29 -4.04
C SER A 66 14.97 1.06 -3.64
N PHE A 67 14.71 -0.06 -2.96
CA PHE A 67 13.43 -0.38 -2.35
C PHE A 67 13.62 -1.39 -1.21
N ASP A 68 12.65 -1.47 -0.33
CA ASP A 68 12.57 -2.49 0.69
C ASP A 68 11.74 -3.69 0.16
N PRO A 69 12.38 -4.85 -0.12
CA PRO A 69 11.73 -6.00 -0.73
C PRO A 69 10.65 -6.63 0.15
N GLU A 70 10.65 -6.38 1.47
CA GLU A 70 9.59 -6.88 2.34
C GLU A 70 8.23 -6.23 2.03
N TRP A 71 8.22 -5.04 1.42
CA TRP A 71 6.97 -4.43 0.95
C TRP A 71 6.36 -5.13 -0.26
N ALA A 72 7.15 -5.83 -1.09
CA ALA A 72 6.60 -6.65 -2.16
C ALA A 72 5.75 -7.79 -1.61
N ALA A 73 6.26 -8.47 -0.56
CA ALA A 73 5.51 -9.51 0.13
C ALA A 73 4.31 -8.95 0.90
N ALA A 74 4.46 -7.78 1.52
CA ALA A 74 3.42 -7.20 2.37
C ALA A 74 2.26 -6.60 1.58
N ALA A 75 2.53 -5.90 0.49
CA ALA A 75 1.49 -5.32 -0.36
C ALA A 75 0.65 -6.41 -1.06
N GLY A 76 1.27 -7.55 -1.36
CA GLY A 76 0.66 -8.58 -2.20
C GLY A 76 0.42 -8.08 -3.62
N THR A 77 -0.19 -8.92 -4.43
CA THR A 77 -0.60 -8.58 -5.80
C THR A 77 -2.12 -8.51 -5.93
N ASP A 78 -2.87 -9.25 -5.11
CA ASP A 78 -4.32 -9.35 -5.23
C ASP A 78 -5.06 -8.06 -4.80
N PRO A 79 -5.70 -7.34 -5.73
CA PRO A 79 -6.46 -6.13 -5.39
C PRO A 79 -7.71 -6.43 -4.54
N ALA A 80 -8.29 -7.62 -4.63
CA ALA A 80 -9.47 -7.98 -3.83
C ALA A 80 -9.12 -8.09 -2.34
N ALA A 81 -7.90 -8.53 -2.01
CA ALA A 81 -7.40 -8.59 -0.64
C ALA A 81 -7.05 -7.21 -0.06
N LEU A 82 -6.81 -6.21 -0.91
CA LEU A 82 -6.33 -4.89 -0.49
C LEU A 82 -7.35 -4.11 0.34
N ALA A 83 -8.60 -4.04 -0.10
CA ALA A 83 -9.63 -3.23 0.57
C ALA A 83 -10.00 -3.76 1.97
N PRO A 84 -10.23 -5.07 2.19
CA PRO A 84 -10.46 -5.62 3.53
C PRO A 84 -9.29 -5.38 4.50
N ALA A 85 -8.04 -5.57 4.04
CA ALA A 85 -6.85 -5.30 4.84
C ALA A 85 -6.71 -3.82 5.18
N ALA A 86 -6.95 -2.94 4.21
CA ALA A 86 -6.93 -1.50 4.42
C ALA A 86 -8.01 -1.01 5.38
N ARG A 87 -9.22 -1.59 5.34
CA ARG A 87 -10.28 -1.28 6.30
C ARG A 87 -9.85 -1.57 7.73
N LEU A 88 -9.20 -2.72 7.97
CA LEU A 88 -8.64 -3.06 9.28
C LEU A 88 -7.49 -2.14 9.66
N PHE A 89 -6.60 -1.81 8.71
CA PHE A 89 -5.50 -0.89 8.95
C PHE A 89 -5.98 0.51 9.32
N GLY A 90 -6.97 1.06 8.59
CA GLY A 90 -7.65 2.30 8.96
C GLY A 90 -8.33 2.19 10.34
N GLY A 91 -8.90 1.03 10.67
CA GLY A 91 -9.43 0.73 12.00
C GLY A 91 -8.38 0.83 13.12
N LEU A 92 -7.16 0.31 12.90
CA LEU A 92 -6.05 0.47 13.85
C LEU A 92 -5.69 1.95 14.04
N LEU A 93 -5.63 2.72 12.96
CA LEU A 93 -5.31 4.14 13.01
C LEU A 93 -6.41 4.95 13.72
N ALA A 94 -7.69 4.63 13.46
CA ALA A 94 -8.82 5.21 14.17
C ALA A 94 -8.78 4.88 15.67
N ALA A 95 -8.45 3.63 16.03
CA ALA A 95 -8.26 3.23 17.43
C ALA A 95 -7.12 4.00 18.12
N ARG A 96 -5.98 4.19 17.45
CA ARG A 96 -4.88 5.01 17.97
C ARG A 96 -5.27 6.48 18.15
N ALA A 97 -6.09 6.99 17.23
CA ALA A 97 -6.57 8.37 17.27
C ALA A 97 -7.76 8.60 18.23
N GLN A 98 -8.30 7.52 18.83
CA GLN A 98 -9.53 7.53 19.63
C GLN A 98 -10.75 8.02 18.83
N ASP A 99 -10.80 7.74 17.53
CA ASP A 99 -11.90 8.08 16.64
C ASP A 99 -13.04 7.05 16.78
N GLY A 100 -13.82 7.21 17.85
CA GLY A 100 -14.97 6.36 18.17
C GLY A 100 -16.02 6.26 17.05
N PRO A 101 -16.43 7.39 16.43
CA PRO A 101 -17.37 7.36 15.30
C PRO A 101 -16.87 6.52 14.12
N ALA A 102 -15.61 6.66 13.71
CA ALA A 102 -15.07 5.86 12.62
C ALA A 102 -14.99 4.37 12.99
N LEU A 103 -14.57 4.05 14.22
CA LEU A 103 -14.54 2.67 14.73
C LEU A 103 -15.93 2.02 14.80
N ALA A 104 -16.98 2.79 15.05
CA ALA A 104 -18.35 2.30 15.12
C ALA A 104 -18.85 1.76 13.77
N THR A 105 -18.19 2.10 12.66
CA THR A 105 -18.50 1.56 11.32
C THR A 105 -18.00 0.13 11.10
N LEU A 106 -17.12 -0.39 11.96
CA LEU A 106 -16.61 -1.76 11.88
C LEU A 106 -17.56 -2.77 12.52
N PRO A 107 -17.59 -4.03 12.03
CA PRO A 107 -18.15 -5.15 12.77
C PRO A 107 -17.53 -5.25 14.17
N ALA A 108 -18.32 -5.64 15.17
CA ALA A 108 -17.88 -5.67 16.57
C ALA A 108 -16.58 -6.45 16.77
N GLN A 109 -16.44 -7.63 16.15
CA GLN A 109 -15.23 -8.45 16.24
C GLN A 109 -13.97 -7.73 15.71
N ASP A 110 -14.13 -6.95 14.63
CA ASP A 110 -13.02 -6.26 13.96
C ASP A 110 -12.64 -5.03 14.76
N ARG A 111 -13.64 -4.31 15.28
CA ARG A 111 -13.44 -3.18 16.20
C ARG A 111 -12.67 -3.60 17.46
N ASP A 112 -13.08 -4.68 18.11
CA ASP A 112 -12.43 -5.17 19.33
C ASP A 112 -11.01 -5.65 19.05
N TRP A 113 -10.80 -6.32 17.92
CA TRP A 113 -9.47 -6.69 17.47
C TRP A 113 -8.59 -5.45 17.24
N CYS A 114 -9.11 -4.43 16.54
CA CYS A 114 -8.38 -3.19 16.28
C CYS A 114 -7.97 -2.49 17.57
N LEU A 115 -8.87 -2.38 18.55
CA LEU A 115 -8.59 -1.78 19.85
C LEU A 115 -7.47 -2.52 20.60
N ARG A 116 -7.52 -3.86 20.64
CA ARG A 116 -6.48 -4.68 21.30
C ARG A 116 -5.12 -4.52 20.63
N VAL A 117 -5.07 -4.59 19.29
CA VAL A 117 -3.81 -4.46 18.56
C VAL A 117 -3.23 -3.06 18.71
N ALA A 118 -4.05 -2.02 18.55
CA ALA A 118 -3.63 -0.61 18.69
C ALA A 118 -3.09 -0.27 20.10
N ALA A 119 -3.54 -0.97 21.14
CA ALA A 119 -2.99 -0.81 22.49
C ALA A 119 -1.53 -1.27 22.61
N THR A 120 -1.10 -2.21 21.76
CA THR A 120 0.26 -2.79 21.79
C THR A 120 1.21 -2.20 20.75
N GLN A 121 0.70 -1.46 19.77
CA GLN A 121 1.47 -0.92 18.66
C GLN A 121 1.52 0.61 18.70
N PRO A 122 2.71 1.24 18.81
CA PRO A 122 2.85 2.69 18.71
C PRO A 122 2.81 3.10 17.23
N LEU A 123 1.63 2.99 16.63
CA LEU A 123 1.33 3.50 15.29
C LEU A 123 0.93 4.97 15.37
N ALA A 124 1.50 5.78 14.47
CA ALA A 124 1.08 7.15 14.21
C ALA A 124 0.19 7.18 12.96
N CYS A 125 -0.76 8.10 12.94
CA CYS A 125 -1.66 8.37 11.82
C CYS A 125 -1.20 9.68 11.18
N TYR A 126 -0.72 9.63 9.94
CA TYR A 126 -0.11 10.77 9.24
C TYR A 126 -1.15 11.61 8.51
N GLY A 127 -2.19 10.98 7.97
CA GLY A 127 -3.23 11.67 7.23
C GLY A 127 -4.34 12.22 8.12
N ARG A 128 -4.22 12.11 9.46
CA ARG A 128 -5.29 12.43 10.42
C ARG A 128 -5.95 13.78 10.16
N GLU A 129 -5.15 14.82 9.91
CA GLU A 129 -5.63 16.19 9.72
C GLU A 129 -6.27 16.41 8.34
N HIS A 130 -6.07 15.48 7.41
CA HIS A 130 -6.56 15.56 6.04
C HIS A 130 -7.82 14.72 5.80
N TYR A 131 -8.15 13.79 6.70
CA TYR A 131 -9.33 12.94 6.58
C TYR A 131 -10.61 13.68 6.90
N ALA A 132 -11.57 13.58 5.99
CA ALA A 132 -12.92 14.07 6.18
C ALA A 132 -13.76 13.05 6.98
N ALA A 133 -14.82 13.54 7.64
CA ALA A 133 -15.76 12.67 8.37
C ALA A 133 -16.41 11.60 7.47
N GLY A 134 -16.57 11.87 6.17
CA GLY A 134 -17.11 10.93 5.18
C GLY A 134 -16.09 9.93 4.61
N ASP A 135 -14.79 10.10 4.88
CA ASP A 135 -13.76 9.18 4.37
C ASP A 135 -13.86 7.84 5.10
N THR A 136 -14.03 6.75 4.34
CA THR A 136 -14.16 5.39 4.87
C THR A 136 -12.85 4.91 5.51
N LEU A 137 -12.93 3.94 6.43
CA LEU A 137 -11.73 3.33 7.01
C LEU A 137 -10.84 2.65 5.96
N ALA A 138 -11.43 2.07 4.91
CA ALA A 138 -10.67 1.48 3.81
C ALA A 138 -9.85 2.54 3.07
N LEU A 139 -10.47 3.68 2.73
CA LEU A 139 -9.80 4.80 2.08
C LEU A 139 -8.68 5.37 2.96
N ARG A 140 -8.94 5.60 4.25
CA ARG A 140 -7.91 6.06 5.19
C ARG A 140 -6.72 5.09 5.27
N GLY A 141 -7.00 3.79 5.38
CA GLY A 141 -5.96 2.76 5.41
C GLY A 141 -5.16 2.65 4.12
N GLN A 142 -5.81 2.76 2.95
CA GLN A 142 -5.15 2.76 1.65
C GLN A 142 -4.26 4.00 1.48
N CYS A 143 -4.74 5.17 1.91
CA CYS A 143 -3.98 6.41 1.87
C CYS A 143 -2.68 6.32 2.70
N GLU A 144 -2.76 5.73 3.89
CA GLU A 144 -1.61 5.55 4.79
C GLU A 144 -0.63 4.53 4.22
N LEU A 145 -1.14 3.40 3.74
CA LEU A 145 -0.32 2.42 3.03
C LEU A 145 0.40 3.08 1.85
N ALA A 146 -0.31 3.83 1.02
CA ALA A 146 0.24 4.50 -0.14
C ALA A 146 1.38 5.46 0.22
N CYS A 147 1.20 6.27 1.27
CA CYS A 147 2.25 7.15 1.79
C CYS A 147 3.52 6.38 2.16
N HIS A 148 3.38 5.23 2.84
CA HIS A 148 4.51 4.37 3.19
C HIS A 148 5.14 3.67 1.98
N LEU A 149 4.35 3.28 0.99
CA LEU A 149 4.85 2.64 -0.23
C LEU A 149 5.63 3.61 -1.11
N GLU A 150 5.18 4.85 -1.27
CA GLU A 150 5.94 5.86 -2.04
C GLU A 150 7.33 6.11 -1.44
N ALA A 151 7.47 5.94 -0.12
CA ALA A 151 8.74 6.03 0.58
C ALA A 151 9.66 4.84 0.36
N ALA A 152 9.10 3.64 0.55
CA ALA A 152 9.87 2.43 0.77
C ALA A 152 9.97 1.56 -0.48
N PHE A 153 9.03 1.73 -1.41
CA PHE A 153 8.99 1.03 -2.70
C PHE A 153 8.35 1.94 -3.76
N PRO A 154 9.10 2.95 -4.25
CA PRO A 154 8.60 3.90 -5.24
C PRO A 154 8.00 3.20 -6.48
N GLY A 155 6.79 3.60 -6.86
CA GLY A 155 6.06 3.02 -7.99
C GLY A 155 5.21 1.79 -7.66
N LEU A 156 5.29 1.22 -6.46
CA LEU A 156 4.42 0.10 -6.08
C LEU A 156 2.95 0.52 -5.94
N TRP A 157 2.70 1.66 -5.26
CA TRP A 157 1.34 2.16 -5.06
C TRP A 157 0.58 2.43 -6.38
N PRO A 158 1.16 3.11 -7.40
CA PRO A 158 0.50 3.29 -8.69
C PRO A 158 0.08 2.01 -9.39
N ARG A 159 0.72 0.87 -9.10
CA ARG A 159 0.36 -0.45 -9.65
C ARG A 159 -0.77 -1.08 -8.85
N LEU A 160 -0.71 -1.01 -7.52
CA LEU A 160 -1.79 -1.49 -6.64
C LEU A 160 -3.11 -0.76 -6.88
N ARG A 161 -3.06 0.56 -7.09
CA ARG A 161 -4.28 1.36 -7.27
C ARG A 161 -5.06 1.04 -8.55
N LEU A 162 -4.49 0.28 -9.49
CA LEU A 162 -5.25 -0.23 -10.65
C LEU A 162 -6.42 -1.13 -10.23
N GLY A 163 -6.34 -1.69 -9.01
CA GLY A 163 -7.42 -2.47 -8.40
C GLY A 163 -8.54 -1.66 -7.76
N LEU A 164 -8.40 -0.33 -7.66
CA LEU A 164 -9.35 0.53 -6.97
C LEU A 164 -10.36 1.14 -7.94
N ASP A 165 -11.52 1.55 -7.41
CA ASP A 165 -12.43 2.38 -8.18
C ASP A 165 -11.85 3.78 -8.42
N THR A 166 -12.31 4.42 -9.49
CA THR A 166 -11.78 5.72 -9.94
C THR A 166 -11.96 6.82 -8.89
N ALA A 167 -13.03 6.78 -8.10
CA ALA A 167 -13.33 7.82 -7.11
C ALA A 167 -12.38 7.72 -5.91
N ASP A 168 -12.20 6.53 -5.36
CA ASP A 168 -11.25 6.27 -4.28
C ASP A 168 -9.82 6.56 -4.74
N ALA A 169 -9.43 6.12 -5.94
CA ALA A 169 -8.11 6.40 -6.50
C ALA A 169 -7.84 7.92 -6.64
N ALA A 170 -8.84 8.70 -7.07
CA ALA A 170 -8.73 10.15 -7.19
C ALA A 170 -8.64 10.82 -5.80
N ARG A 171 -9.49 10.40 -4.86
CA ARG A 171 -9.49 10.93 -3.49
C ARG A 171 -8.19 10.64 -2.76
N ILE A 172 -7.64 9.43 -2.88
CA ILE A 172 -6.33 9.08 -2.31
C ILE A 172 -5.21 9.92 -2.95
N GLY A 173 -5.25 10.13 -4.27
CA GLY A 173 -4.29 11.02 -4.94
C GLY A 173 -4.28 12.44 -4.37
N GLN A 174 -5.46 13.02 -4.09
CA GLN A 174 -5.57 14.33 -3.45
C GLN A 174 -5.00 14.34 -2.03
N LEU A 175 -5.30 13.31 -1.24
CA LEU A 175 -4.81 13.19 0.14
C LEU A 175 -3.29 13.04 0.18
N LEU A 176 -2.72 12.18 -0.67
CA LEU A 176 -1.28 11.96 -0.75
C LEU A 176 -0.52 13.23 -1.13
N ALA A 177 -1.08 14.06 -2.01
CA ALA A 177 -0.47 15.35 -2.36
C ALA A 177 -0.44 16.34 -1.18
N ALA A 178 -1.35 16.20 -0.21
CA ALA A 178 -1.43 17.04 0.98
C ALA A 178 -0.65 16.48 2.18
N MET A 179 -0.35 15.17 2.18
CA MET A 179 0.35 14.50 3.28
C MET A 179 1.85 14.83 3.31
N PRO A 180 2.46 14.84 4.50
CA PRO A 180 3.90 15.06 4.64
C PRO A 180 4.71 13.93 3.99
N ALA A 181 5.90 14.30 3.50
CA ALA A 181 6.89 13.38 2.93
C ALA A 181 7.36 12.34 3.97
N PRO A 182 7.84 11.18 3.52
CA PRO A 182 7.79 9.97 4.33
C PRO A 182 8.88 9.84 5.41
N LEU A 183 8.69 8.79 6.23
CA LEU A 183 9.31 8.61 7.54
C LEU A 183 10.57 7.75 7.51
N GLY A 184 11.38 7.89 8.57
CA GLY A 184 12.57 7.06 8.77
C GLY A 184 12.28 5.55 8.82
N ALA A 185 13.30 4.76 8.49
CA ALA A 185 13.21 3.31 8.26
C ALA A 185 12.57 2.51 9.43
N ALA A 186 12.82 2.89 10.69
CA ALA A 186 12.25 2.20 11.85
C ALA A 186 10.71 2.28 11.91
N THR A 187 10.15 3.40 11.48
CA THR A 187 8.70 3.60 11.39
C THR A 187 8.11 2.76 10.27
N ALA A 188 8.78 2.72 9.11
CA ALA A 188 8.35 1.92 7.97
C ALA A 188 8.27 0.42 8.32
N ALA A 189 9.26 -0.13 9.01
CA ALA A 189 9.25 -1.54 9.44
C ALA A 189 8.08 -1.86 10.41
N ARG A 190 7.75 -0.94 11.32
CA ARG A 190 6.62 -1.13 12.24
C ARG A 190 5.28 -1.11 11.51
N VAL A 191 5.11 -0.15 10.61
CA VAL A 191 3.90 -0.02 9.78
C VAL A 191 3.72 -1.26 8.92
N ARG A 192 4.77 -1.75 8.26
CA ARG A 192 4.74 -3.00 7.50
C ARG A 192 4.25 -4.18 8.34
N ARG A 193 4.76 -4.36 9.56
CA ARG A 193 4.30 -5.43 10.47
C ARG A 193 2.82 -5.30 10.81
N CYS A 194 2.34 -4.08 11.07
CA CYS A 194 0.93 -3.85 11.37
C CYS A 194 0.03 -4.10 10.16
N TRP A 195 0.49 -3.70 8.97
CA TRP A 195 -0.17 -4.01 7.71
C TRP A 195 -0.29 -5.53 7.51
N LEU A 196 0.80 -6.28 7.69
CA LEU A 196 0.79 -7.75 7.58
C LEU A 196 -0.21 -8.41 8.55
N LEU A 197 -0.30 -7.91 9.79
CA LEU A 197 -1.31 -8.37 10.75
C LEU A 197 -2.74 -8.13 10.25
N CYS A 198 -3.00 -6.95 9.67
CA CYS A 198 -4.30 -6.64 9.06
C CYS A 198 -4.60 -7.56 7.86
N SER A 199 -3.63 -7.79 6.98
CA SER A 199 -3.79 -8.68 5.82
C SER A 199 -4.11 -10.12 6.24
N MET A 200 -3.36 -10.66 7.21
CA MET A 200 -3.63 -12.01 7.75
C MET A 200 -5.00 -12.11 8.41
N ARG A 201 -5.42 -11.07 9.14
CA ARG A 201 -6.75 -11.03 9.76
C ARG A 201 -7.85 -10.97 8.71
N ALA A 202 -7.68 -10.15 7.68
CA ALA A 202 -8.63 -10.00 6.59
C ALA A 202 -8.86 -11.33 5.84
N SER A 203 -7.79 -12.08 5.56
CA SER A 203 -7.90 -13.39 4.89
C SER A 203 -8.64 -14.43 5.73
N GLN A 204 -8.57 -14.35 7.07
CA GLN A 204 -9.33 -15.25 7.95
C GLN A 204 -10.83 -14.93 7.97
N THR A 205 -11.19 -13.65 7.81
CA THR A 205 -12.59 -13.21 7.83
C THR A 205 -13.30 -13.34 6.49
N CYS A 206 -12.56 -13.53 5.40
CA CYS A 206 -13.11 -13.69 4.04
C CYS A 206 -13.41 -15.13 3.64
N VAL A 207 -13.27 -16.12 4.54
CA VAL A 207 -13.72 -17.49 4.26
C VAL A 207 -15.26 -17.51 4.38
N PRO A 208 -16.02 -17.73 3.29
CA PRO A 208 -17.45 -17.92 3.39
C PRO A 208 -17.72 -19.20 4.20
N GLY A 209 -18.44 -19.06 5.31
CA GLY A 209 -19.05 -20.18 6.01
C GLY A 209 -20.25 -20.72 5.26
#